data_AF-A0A2N1VXJ8-F1
#
_entry.id   AF-A0A2N1VXJ8-F1
#
_cell.length_a   1.000
_cell.length_b   1.000
_cell.length_c   1.000
_cell.angle_alpha   90.00
_cell.angle_beta   90.00
_cell.angle_gamma   90.00
#
_symmetry.space_group_name_H-M   'P 1'
#
loop_
_entity.id
_entity.type
_entity.pdbx_description
1 polymer ?
#
loop_
_entity_poly.entity_id
_entity_poly.type
_entity_poly.pdbx_seq_one_letter_code
_entity_poly.pdbx_strand_id
1 'polypeptide(L)'
;MFKKTLLLTVIFMFSISTFYAQGRGEGARTPEERTKQLTEQLKLNKDQAKKVQAIFQKQQDEMKKTSKNGEGFGDPGSRDKMREKREESNKKIMNILNDKQKAEYKKILEEQRKRMEERRQNRN
;
A
#
# COMPACT_ATOMS: atom_id res chain seq x y z
N MET A 1 23.67 39.99 9.44
CA MET A 1 22.56 39.06 9.71
C MET A 1 23.07 37.63 9.63
N PHE A 2 23.58 37.11 10.74
CA PHE A 2 23.88 35.69 10.95
C PHE A 2 22.74 35.15 11.83
N LYS A 3 22.21 33.94 11.69
CA LYS A 3 22.91 32.67 11.93
C LYS A 3 22.13 31.49 11.37
N LYS A 4 22.88 30.51 10.86
CA LYS A 4 22.46 29.12 10.61
C LYS A 4 22.39 28.36 11.95
N THR A 5 21.61 27.27 11.91
CA THR A 5 21.55 26.08 12.80
C THR A 5 21.04 26.25 14.23
N LEU A 6 19.87 25.64 14.52
CA LEU A 6 19.68 24.88 15.76
C LEU A 6 18.82 23.62 15.53
N LEU A 7 19.40 22.54 16.01
CA LEU A 7 19.05 21.13 16.07
C LEU A 7 17.89 20.88 17.07
N LEU A 8 17.00 19.93 16.80
CA LEU A 8 16.20 19.26 17.84
C LEU A 8 15.75 17.86 17.41
N THR A 9 16.67 16.92 17.61
CA THR A 9 16.41 15.49 17.80
C THR A 9 15.34 15.26 18.87
N VAL A 10 14.23 14.63 18.51
CA VAL A 10 13.31 14.02 19.47
C VAL A 10 13.40 12.51 19.34
N ILE A 11 14.16 11.93 20.25
CA ILE A 11 14.08 10.53 20.64
C ILE A 11 12.69 10.33 21.25
N PHE A 12 11.88 9.45 20.67
CA PHE A 12 10.72 8.88 21.36
C PHE A 12 10.73 7.37 21.19
N MET A 13 11.48 6.71 22.07
CA MET A 13 11.25 5.31 22.43
C MET A 13 9.93 5.17 23.20
N PHE A 14 9.35 3.98 23.12
CA PHE A 14 8.14 3.48 23.80
C PHE A 14 6.79 3.97 23.28
N SER A 15 6.16 3.11 22.47
CA SER A 15 4.93 2.43 22.90
C SER A 15 4.56 1.37 21.86
N ILE A 16 4.71 0.11 22.25
CA ILE A 16 4.18 -1.05 21.54
C ILE A 16 2.66 -0.92 21.63
N SER A 17 2.04 -0.37 20.60
CA SER A 17 0.59 -0.47 20.44
C SER A 17 0.30 -1.86 19.92
N THR A 18 -0.22 -2.69 20.81
CA THR A 18 -0.86 -3.97 20.56
C THR A 18 -1.96 -3.81 19.51
N PHE A 19 -1.60 -3.92 18.23
CA PHE A 19 -2.57 -4.18 17.19
C PHE A 19 -2.90 -5.66 17.23
N TYR A 20 -4.06 -5.96 17.80
CA TYR A 20 -4.61 -7.30 17.98
C TYR A 20 -4.48 -8.12 16.69
N ALA A 21 -3.77 -9.24 16.81
CA ALA A 21 -3.69 -10.27 15.81
C ALA A 21 -5.08 -10.90 15.64
N GLN A 22 -5.68 -10.76 14.46
CA GLN A 22 -6.86 -11.53 14.09
C GLN A 22 -6.62 -12.22 12.75
N GLY A 23 -6.46 -13.55 12.83
CA GLY A 23 -7.10 -14.46 11.87
C GLY A 23 -6.38 -14.81 10.57
N ARG A 24 -5.56 -15.86 10.65
CA ARG A 24 -5.37 -16.98 9.69
C ARG A 24 -6.33 -17.03 8.48
N GLY A 25 -5.75 -17.14 7.29
CA GLY A 25 -6.39 -17.63 6.07
C GLY A 25 -5.44 -17.53 4.89
N GLU A 26 -5.22 -18.62 4.17
CA GLU A 26 -4.44 -18.71 2.93
C GLU A 26 -5.21 -17.99 1.80
N GLY A 27 -5.28 -16.67 1.91
CA GLY A 27 -6.07 -15.76 1.10
C GLY A 27 -5.43 -14.38 1.08
N ALA A 28 -5.90 -13.49 0.19
CA ALA A 28 -5.29 -12.19 -0.06
C ALA A 28 -4.85 -11.44 1.22
N ARG A 29 -3.58 -10.97 1.25
CA ARG A 29 -2.99 -10.21 2.37
C ARG A 29 -3.95 -9.15 2.91
N THR A 30 -4.02 -9.05 4.24
CA THR A 30 -4.89 -8.07 4.90
C THR A 30 -4.39 -6.62 4.67
N PRO A 31 -5.26 -5.61 4.83
CA PRO A 31 -4.85 -4.21 4.80
C PRO A 31 -3.73 -3.90 5.82
N GLU A 32 -3.78 -4.49 7.00
CA GLU A 32 -2.75 -4.35 8.03
C GLU A 32 -1.40 -4.90 7.55
N GLU A 33 -1.36 -6.11 7.01
CA GLU A 33 -0.14 -6.75 6.53
C GLU A 33 0.50 -5.96 5.38
N ARG A 34 -0.33 -5.48 4.45
CA ARG A 34 0.12 -4.63 3.34
C ARG A 34 0.71 -3.32 3.85
N THR A 35 0.07 -2.72 4.85
CA THR A 35 0.57 -1.49 5.47
C THR A 35 1.89 -1.75 6.18
N LYS A 36 2.02 -2.85 6.92
CA LYS A 36 3.24 -3.24 7.61
C LYS A 36 4.40 -3.41 6.64
N GLN A 37 4.18 -4.15 5.55
CA GLN A 37 5.20 -4.33 4.51
C GLN A 37 5.64 -2.99 3.91
N LEU A 38 4.67 -2.13 3.54
CA LEU A 38 5.00 -0.84 2.93
C LEU A 38 5.70 0.09 3.94
N THR A 39 5.34 -0.01 5.22
CA THR A 39 5.99 0.71 6.32
C THR A 39 7.45 0.28 6.47
N GLU A 40 7.73 -1.02 6.40
CA GLU A 40 9.09 -1.55 6.50
C GLU A 40 9.97 -1.14 5.31
N GLN A 41 9.40 -1.13 4.10
CA GLN A 41 10.08 -0.78 2.86
C GLN A 41 10.33 0.74 2.73
N LEU A 42 9.31 1.56 3.00
CA LEU A 42 9.37 3.01 2.83
C LEU A 42 9.71 3.78 4.11
N LYS A 43 9.87 3.08 5.24
CA LYS A 43 10.05 3.68 6.58
C LYS A 43 8.97 4.73 6.85
N LEU A 44 7.70 4.34 6.67
CA LEU A 44 6.56 5.23 6.89
C LEU A 44 6.49 5.64 8.36
N ASN A 45 6.18 6.90 8.62
CA ASN A 45 5.85 7.34 9.99
C ASN A 45 4.43 6.89 10.39
N LYS A 46 4.07 7.07 11.66
CA LYS A 46 2.78 6.61 12.21
C LYS A 46 1.58 7.18 11.46
N ASP A 47 1.61 8.46 11.10
CA ASP A 47 0.50 9.12 10.41
C ASP A 47 0.38 8.67 8.95
N GLN A 48 1.50 8.49 8.27
CA GLN A 48 1.54 7.92 6.92
C GLN A 48 1.01 6.49 6.91
N ALA A 49 1.45 5.65 7.85
CA ALA A 49 1.00 4.26 7.97
C ALA A 49 -0.51 4.18 8.23
N LYS A 50 -1.06 5.01 9.14
CA LYS A 50 -2.52 5.08 9.38
C LYS A 50 -3.29 5.45 8.11
N LYS A 51 -2.84 6.46 7.36
CA LYS A 51 -3.49 6.89 6.11
C LYS A 51 -3.41 5.81 5.03
N VAL A 52 -2.27 5.13 4.91
CA VAL A 52 -2.08 4.01 3.99
C VAL A 52 -3.01 2.84 4.33
N GLN A 53 -3.12 2.47 5.61
CA GLN A 53 -4.04 1.42 6.04
C GLN A 53 -5.48 1.74 5.69
N ALA A 54 -5.93 2.99 5.94
CA ALA A 54 -7.26 3.42 5.57
C ALA A 54 -7.53 3.33 4.06
N ILE A 55 -6.53 3.61 3.22
CA ILE A 55 -6.64 3.42 1.76
C ILE A 55 -6.79 1.94 1.42
N PHE A 56 -5.99 1.06 2.02
CA PHE A 56 -6.09 -0.38 1.77
C PHE A 56 -7.39 -0.99 2.28
N GLN A 57 -7.92 -0.53 3.42
CA GLN A 57 -9.21 -0.95 3.95
C GLN A 57 -10.33 -0.59 2.97
N LYS A 58 -10.38 0.68 2.51
CA LYS A 58 -11.36 1.11 1.49
C LYS A 58 -11.25 0.30 0.21
N GLN A 59 -10.03 0.08 -0.28
CA GLN A 59 -9.81 -0.75 -1.46
C GLN A 59 -10.34 -2.17 -1.27
N GLN A 60 -10.09 -2.79 -0.10
CA GLN A 60 -10.56 -4.13 0.19
C GLN A 60 -12.09 -4.19 0.26
N ASP A 61 -12.74 -3.20 0.85
CA ASP A 61 -14.19 -3.14 0.93
C ASP A 61 -14.85 -2.95 -0.44
N GLU A 62 -14.27 -2.12 -1.31
CA GLU A 62 -14.72 -1.99 -2.70
C GLU A 62 -14.55 -3.28 -3.50
N MET A 63 -13.43 -4.00 -3.30
CA MET A 63 -13.21 -5.30 -3.90
C MET A 63 -14.25 -6.32 -3.43
N LYS A 64 -14.57 -6.35 -2.13
CA LYS A 64 -15.61 -7.22 -1.57
C LYS A 64 -16.99 -6.92 -2.17
N LYS A 65 -17.35 -5.64 -2.35
CA LYS A 65 -18.61 -5.23 -3.00
C LYS A 65 -18.67 -5.70 -4.45
N THR A 66 -17.60 -5.47 -5.21
CA THR A 66 -17.52 -5.88 -6.62
C THR A 66 -17.64 -7.40 -6.77
N SER A 67 -17.00 -8.16 -5.88
CA SER A 67 -17.08 -9.63 -5.89
C SER A 67 -18.47 -10.16 -5.51
N LYS A 68 -19.18 -9.49 -4.59
CA LYS A 68 -20.54 -9.89 -4.19
C LYS A 68 -21.58 -9.63 -5.27
N ASN A 69 -21.35 -8.65 -6.14
CA ASN A 69 -22.28 -8.27 -7.22
C ASN A 69 -22.15 -9.15 -8.47
N GLY A 70 -21.37 -10.24 -8.44
CA GLY A 70 -21.19 -11.13 -9.59
C GLY A 70 -20.26 -10.57 -10.69
N GLU A 71 -19.80 -9.33 -10.58
CA GLU A 71 -18.78 -8.71 -11.46
C GLU A 71 -17.35 -9.24 -11.20
N GLY A 72 -17.23 -10.51 -10.78
CA GLY A 72 -16.00 -11.13 -10.31
C GLY A 72 -15.01 -11.58 -11.41
N PHE A 73 -13.97 -12.31 -10.97
CA PHE A 73 -12.86 -12.85 -11.78
C PHE A 73 -13.36 -13.77 -12.92
N GLY A 74 -13.77 -13.19 -14.04
CA GLY A 74 -14.28 -13.92 -15.21
C GLY A 74 -14.68 -12.98 -16.34
N ASP A 75 -15.21 -11.81 -16.00
CA ASP A 75 -15.55 -10.75 -16.96
C ASP A 75 -14.30 -9.91 -17.36
N PRO A 76 -14.02 -9.72 -18.67
CA PRO A 76 -12.96 -8.83 -19.13
C PRO A 76 -13.11 -7.39 -18.61
N GLY A 77 -14.34 -6.87 -18.51
CA GLY A 77 -14.61 -5.51 -18.02
C GLY A 77 -14.22 -5.31 -16.56
N SER A 78 -14.38 -6.34 -15.73
CA SER A 78 -13.95 -6.33 -14.33
C SER A 78 -12.44 -6.20 -14.13
N ARG A 79 -11.62 -6.63 -15.10
CA ARG A 79 -10.15 -6.53 -15.01
C ARG A 79 -9.67 -5.08 -15.09
N ASP A 80 -10.23 -4.30 -16.01
CA ASP A 80 -9.87 -2.90 -16.19
C ASP A 80 -10.35 -2.04 -15.02
N LYS A 81 -11.59 -2.24 -14.55
CA LYS A 81 -12.09 -1.59 -13.31
C LYS A 81 -11.19 -1.89 -12.11
N MET A 82 -10.71 -3.13 -11.98
CA MET A 82 -9.80 -3.51 -10.90
C MET A 82 -8.42 -2.86 -11.04
N ARG A 83 -7.92 -2.70 -12.26
CA ARG A 83 -6.66 -1.98 -12.52
C ARG A 83 -6.81 -0.51 -12.11
N GLU A 84 -7.88 0.14 -12.53
CA GLU A 84 -8.15 1.54 -12.22
C GLU A 84 -8.23 1.79 -10.70
N LYS A 85 -8.97 0.96 -9.97
CA LYS A 85 -9.05 1.05 -8.50
C LYS A 85 -7.69 0.88 -7.82
N ARG A 86 -6.82 0.01 -8.35
CA ARG A 86 -5.44 -0.14 -7.84
C ARG A 86 -4.60 1.10 -8.12
N GLU A 87 -4.70 1.67 -9.32
CA GLU A 87 -3.99 2.89 -9.69
C GLU A 87 -4.45 4.09 -8.85
N GLU A 88 -5.75 4.19 -8.57
CA GLU A 88 -6.30 5.21 -7.69
C GLU A 88 -5.74 5.10 -6.26
N SER A 89 -5.70 3.89 -5.69
CA SER A 89 -5.05 3.66 -4.39
C SER A 89 -3.58 4.04 -4.40
N ASN A 90 -2.85 3.69 -5.47
CA ASN A 90 -1.43 4.05 -5.60
C ASN A 90 -1.22 5.58 -5.66
N LYS A 91 -2.08 6.30 -6.38
CA LYS A 91 -2.06 7.78 -6.43
C LYS A 91 -2.32 8.38 -5.04
N LYS A 92 -3.32 7.87 -4.31
CA LYS A 92 -3.61 8.31 -2.93
C LYS A 92 -2.43 8.06 -2.00
N ILE A 93 -1.75 6.91 -2.13
CA ILE A 93 -0.53 6.60 -1.36
C ILE A 93 0.58 7.59 -1.72
N MET A 94 0.88 7.82 -3.00
CA MET A 94 1.91 8.78 -3.44
C MET A 94 1.73 10.18 -2.84
N ASN A 95 0.49 10.64 -2.66
CA ASN A 95 0.20 11.95 -2.08
C ASN A 95 0.51 12.05 -0.58
N ILE A 96 0.67 10.92 0.11
CA ILE A 96 1.01 10.84 1.55
C ILE A 96 2.53 10.78 1.76
N LEU A 97 3.28 10.38 0.74
CA LEU A 97 4.72 10.14 0.81
C LEU A 97 5.53 11.43 0.61
N ASN A 98 6.71 11.49 1.22
CA ASN A 98 7.73 12.49 0.85
C ASN A 98 8.48 12.06 -0.42
N ASP A 99 9.33 12.93 -0.97
CA ASP A 99 9.95 12.68 -2.27
C ASP A 99 10.88 11.46 -2.30
N LYS A 100 11.63 11.22 -1.21
CA LYS A 100 12.46 10.02 -1.07
C LYS A 100 11.61 8.74 -1.09
N GLN A 101 10.52 8.75 -0.33
CA GLN A 101 9.58 7.63 -0.26
C GLN A 101 8.85 7.41 -1.59
N LYS A 102 8.47 8.47 -2.31
CA LYS A 102 7.86 8.38 -3.64
C LYS A 102 8.79 7.70 -4.63
N ALA A 103 10.08 8.08 -4.64
CA ALA A 103 11.06 7.46 -5.53
C ALA A 103 11.17 5.95 -5.29
N GLU A 104 11.24 5.53 -4.02
CA GLU A 104 11.31 4.13 -3.67
C GLU A 104 10.00 3.38 -3.98
N TYR A 105 8.87 4.03 -3.73
CA TYR A 105 7.56 3.47 -4.04
C TYR A 105 7.36 3.26 -5.56
N LYS A 106 7.85 4.17 -6.40
CA LYS A 106 7.85 3.98 -7.87
C LYS A 106 8.61 2.72 -8.28
N LYS A 107 9.80 2.47 -7.69
CA LYS A 107 10.57 1.24 -7.96
C LYS A 107 9.80 0.00 -7.56
N ILE A 108 9.15 0.00 -6.39
CA ILE A 108 8.31 -1.12 -5.94
C ILE A 108 7.20 -1.40 -6.95
N LEU A 109 6.52 -0.36 -7.45
CA LEU A 109 5.47 -0.50 -8.46
C LEU A 109 6.01 -1.03 -9.80
N GLU A 110 7.17 -0.56 -10.24
CA GLU A 110 7.81 -1.01 -11.46
C GLU A 110 8.24 -2.49 -11.36
N GLU A 111 8.85 -2.89 -10.26
CA GLU A 111 9.25 -4.27 -10.00
C GLU A 111 8.02 -5.20 -9.92
N GLN A 112 6.92 -4.74 -9.33
CA GLN A 112 5.66 -5.46 -9.38
C GLN A 112 5.14 -5.64 -10.81
N ARG A 113 5.24 -4.60 -11.66
CA ARG A 113 4.85 -4.68 -13.07
C ARG A 113 5.72 -5.67 -13.83
N LYS A 114 7.06 -5.61 -13.68
CA LYS A 114 8.00 -6.56 -14.32
C LYS A 114 7.71 -8.01 -13.93
N ARG A 115 7.54 -8.29 -12.63
CA ARG A 115 7.15 -9.63 -12.16
C ARG A 115 5.82 -10.11 -12.76
N MET A 116 4.88 -9.21 -13.01
CA MET A 116 3.61 -9.56 -13.66
C MET A 116 3.80 -9.86 -15.15
N GLU A 117 4.68 -9.14 -15.83
CA GLU A 117 5.04 -9.37 -17.24
C GLU A 117 5.81 -10.69 -17.42
N GLU A 118 6.82 -10.95 -16.59
CA GLU A 118 7.56 -12.23 -16.58
C GLU A 118 6.62 -13.42 -16.38
N ARG A 119 5.68 -13.32 -15.43
CA ARG A 119 4.66 -14.36 -15.20
C ARG A 119 3.69 -14.54 -16.36
N ARG A 120 3.52 -13.55 -17.23
CA ARG A 120 2.72 -13.65 -18.45
C ARG A 120 3.52 -14.32 -19.56
N GLN A 121 4.79 -13.94 -19.71
CA GLN A 121 5.70 -14.55 -20.68
C GLN A 121 5.89 -16.04 -20.41
N ASN A 122 6.11 -16.43 -19.15
CA ASN A 122 6.30 -17.83 -18.78
C ASN A 122 5.02 -18.71 -18.88
N ARG A 123 3.86 -18.11 -19.17
CA ARG A 123 2.59 -18.83 -19.36
C ARG A 123 2.22 -19.03 -20.84
N ASN A 124 2.91 -18.35 -21.74
CA ASN A 124 2.73 -18.45 -23.19
C ASN A 124 3.79 -19.38 -23.77
#